data_AF-A0A925K8Y6-F1
#
_entry.id   AF-A0A925K8Y6-F1
#
_cell.length_a   1.000
_cell.length_b   1.000
_cell.length_c   1.000
_cell.angle_alpha   90.00
_cell.angle_beta   90.00
_cell.angle_gamma   90.00
#
_symmetry.space_group_name_H-M   'P 1'
#
loop_
_entity.id
_entity.type
_entity.pdbx_description
1 polymer ?
#
loop_
_entity_poly.entity_id
_entity_poly.type
_entity_poly.pdbx_seq_one_letter_code
_entity_poly.pdbx_strand_id
1 'polypeptide(L)'
;MKNFIIFLFSIAVAACNTTKNSTAKKEDEKKQATFVESMQQKQAEGIDLFARGSVPSSWTLEIDFDKIIRFRSLDGADYKSTAVNPVYTGNNTATFTTRAGMGNMVITLLNDGCTDALSGDKFNKKVTVDVDGKRYEGCGQYLVNETLNGKWILEKVSSIAVLAADFSKGLPELSFDLSGGSISGHDGCNHVNGSIEVQGSRIKFSALAGTKMACPGNKKENEFLHKLSSQVVTYYFSNGQLVLYLNDDSTIAFKKN
;
A
#
# COMPACT_ATOMS: atom_id res chain seq x y z
N MET A 1 -75.38 -10.80 -43.34
CA MET A 1 -75.43 -9.65 -42.40
C MET A 1 -74.60 -9.97 -41.15
N LYS A 2 -73.36 -9.49 -41.11
CA LYS A 2 -72.66 -9.05 -39.89
C LYS A 2 -71.32 -8.45 -40.31
N ASN A 3 -71.24 -7.13 -40.19
CA ASN A 3 -70.09 -6.29 -40.52
C ASN A 3 -68.94 -6.59 -39.54
N PHE A 4 -67.73 -6.77 -40.06
CA PHE A 4 -66.52 -6.72 -39.24
C PHE A 4 -65.85 -5.36 -39.46
N ILE A 5 -65.94 -4.50 -38.44
CA ILE A 5 -65.28 -3.20 -38.38
C ILE A 5 -63.83 -3.45 -37.94
N ILE A 6 -62.86 -3.06 -38.79
CA ILE A 6 -61.43 -3.04 -38.46
C ILE A 6 -61.15 -1.75 -37.69
N PHE A 7 -60.87 -1.86 -36.40
CA PHE A 7 -60.40 -0.75 -35.56
C PHE A 7 -58.87 -0.71 -35.63
N LEU A 8 -58.33 0.35 -36.26
CA LEU A 8 -56.92 0.72 -36.18
C LEU A 8 -56.63 1.27 -34.78
N PHE A 9 -55.92 0.50 -33.95
CA PHE A 9 -55.44 0.96 -32.65
C PHE A 9 -54.01 1.50 -32.82
N SER A 10 -53.86 2.82 -32.71
CA SER A 10 -52.57 3.51 -32.71
C SER A 10 -51.77 3.10 -31.47
N ILE A 11 -50.58 2.53 -31.68
CA ILE A 11 -49.61 2.25 -30.62
C ILE A 11 -48.96 3.57 -30.20
N ALA A 12 -49.34 4.11 -29.05
CA ALA A 12 -48.59 5.15 -28.38
C ALA A 12 -47.39 4.50 -27.67
N VAL A 13 -46.18 4.71 -28.20
CA VAL A 13 -44.94 4.29 -27.54
C VAL A 13 -44.66 5.28 -26.42
N ALA A 14 -44.97 4.90 -25.18
CA ALA A 14 -44.53 5.64 -24.01
C ALA A 14 -43.02 5.43 -23.83
N ALA A 15 -42.22 6.41 -24.26
CA ALA A 15 -40.80 6.47 -23.93
C ALA A 15 -40.64 6.81 -22.44
N CYS A 16 -40.45 5.79 -21.61
CA CYS A 16 -39.98 5.97 -20.23
C CYS A 16 -38.50 6.39 -20.25
N ASN A 17 -38.23 7.70 -20.13
CA ASN A 17 -36.88 8.19 -19.80
C ASN A 17 -36.57 7.86 -18.33
N THR A 18 -35.69 6.89 -18.10
CA THR A 18 -35.12 6.55 -16.79
C THR A 18 -33.98 7.50 -16.43
N THR A 19 -34.29 8.74 -16.06
CA THR A 19 -33.29 9.76 -15.69
C THR A 19 -32.96 9.80 -14.18
N LYS A 20 -33.08 8.69 -13.44
CA LYS A 20 -32.77 8.65 -11.99
C LYS A 20 -31.41 8.05 -11.62
N ASN A 21 -30.68 7.41 -12.54
CA ASN A 21 -29.42 6.71 -12.23
C ASN A 21 -28.13 7.51 -12.45
N SER A 22 -28.20 8.73 -13.00
CA SER A 22 -26.98 9.51 -13.33
C SER A 22 -26.45 10.33 -12.15
N THR A 23 -27.32 10.83 -11.28
CA THR A 23 -26.95 11.75 -10.19
C THR A 23 -26.32 11.05 -8.99
N ALA A 24 -26.85 9.90 -8.55
CA ALA A 24 -26.28 9.12 -7.45
C ALA A 24 -24.87 8.60 -7.79
N LYS A 25 -24.70 8.05 -9.01
CA LYS A 25 -23.40 7.58 -9.49
C LYS A 25 -22.34 8.69 -9.54
N LYS A 26 -22.71 9.89 -9.99
CA LYS A 26 -21.81 11.06 -10.00
C LYS A 26 -21.43 11.54 -8.59
N GLU A 27 -22.33 11.40 -7.62
CA GLU A 27 -22.06 11.77 -6.23
C GLU A 27 -21.11 10.77 -5.55
N ASP A 28 -21.28 9.47 -5.82
CA ASP A 28 -20.39 8.41 -5.34
C ASP A 28 -18.99 8.52 -5.96
N GLU A 29 -18.90 8.77 -7.27
CA GLU A 29 -17.63 9.02 -7.98
C GLU A 29 -16.89 10.23 -7.40
N LYS A 30 -17.61 11.31 -7.05
CA LYS A 30 -17.02 12.51 -6.44
C LYS A 30 -16.51 12.25 -5.02
N LYS A 31 -17.28 11.53 -4.19
CA LYS A 31 -16.86 11.15 -2.82
C LYS A 31 -15.60 10.28 -2.84
N GLN A 32 -15.55 9.30 -3.76
CA GLN A 32 -14.39 8.45 -3.96
C GLN A 32 -13.16 9.27 -4.38
N ALA A 33 -13.31 10.20 -5.33
CA ALA A 33 -12.21 11.06 -5.77
C ALA A 33 -11.65 11.92 -4.62
N THR A 34 -12.53 12.54 -3.82
CA THR A 34 -12.12 13.33 -2.65
C THR A 34 -11.42 12.49 -1.59
N PHE A 35 -11.85 11.25 -1.36
CA PHE A 35 -11.16 10.33 -0.45
C PHE A 35 -9.75 9.98 -0.95
N VAL A 36 -9.61 9.64 -2.24
CA VAL A 36 -8.32 9.33 -2.86
C VAL A 36 -7.34 10.51 -2.78
N GLU A 37 -7.80 11.74 -3.11
CA GLU A 37 -7.00 12.96 -2.99
C GLU A 37 -6.53 13.20 -1.54
N SER A 38 -7.42 12.99 -0.56
CA SER A 38 -7.08 13.11 0.86
C SER A 38 -5.99 12.11 1.27
N MET A 39 -6.04 10.87 0.77
CA MET A 39 -5.02 9.86 1.05
C MET A 39 -3.68 10.20 0.41
N GLN A 40 -3.68 10.71 -0.83
CA GLN A 40 -2.47 11.18 -1.51
C GLN A 40 -1.81 12.36 -0.79
N GLN A 41 -2.61 13.29 -0.27
CA GLN A 41 -2.08 14.39 0.53
C GLN A 41 -1.40 13.87 1.81
N LYS A 42 -2.04 12.96 2.56
CA LYS A 42 -1.45 12.37 3.76
C LYS A 42 -0.14 11.65 3.47
N GLN A 43 -0.09 10.91 2.37
CA GLN A 43 1.15 10.29 1.91
C GLN A 43 2.24 11.33 1.63
N ALA A 44 1.91 12.42 0.95
CA ALA A 44 2.87 13.49 0.66
C ALA A 44 3.37 14.20 1.94
N GLU A 45 2.56 14.20 3.00
CA GLU A 45 2.93 14.67 4.34
C GLU A 45 3.79 13.65 5.13
N GLY A 46 4.04 12.46 4.57
CA GLY A 46 4.86 11.40 5.16
C GLY A 46 4.08 10.40 6.03
N ILE A 47 2.75 10.40 5.95
CA ILE A 47 1.94 9.38 6.64
C ILE A 47 2.02 8.06 5.87
N ASP A 48 2.41 7.00 6.57
CA ASP A 48 2.57 5.64 6.05
C ASP A 48 1.31 4.80 6.21
N LEU A 49 0.52 5.06 7.25
CA LEU A 49 -0.72 4.37 7.52
C LEU A 49 -1.80 5.34 8.00
N PHE A 50 -2.98 5.19 7.40
CA PHE A 50 -4.19 5.87 7.83
C PHE A 50 -5.27 4.86 8.18
N ALA A 51 -5.96 5.11 9.30
CA ALA A 51 -7.14 4.35 9.68
C ALA A 51 -8.21 5.27 10.26
N ARG A 52 -9.47 4.81 10.19
CA ARG A 52 -10.62 5.50 10.75
C ARG A 52 -11.68 4.50 11.20
N GLY A 53 -12.59 4.95 12.03
CA GLY A 53 -13.76 4.19 12.43
C GLY A 53 -14.76 5.03 13.19
N SER A 54 -15.84 4.39 13.62
CA SER A 54 -16.97 5.02 14.32
C SER A 54 -17.36 4.35 15.62
N VAL A 55 -16.63 3.31 16.03
CA VAL A 55 -16.89 2.56 17.26
C VAL A 55 -15.78 2.86 18.27
N PRO A 56 -16.11 3.28 19.52
CA PRO A 56 -17.43 3.72 20.01
C PRO A 56 -17.83 5.14 19.56
N SER A 57 -16.88 5.91 19.03
CA SER A 57 -17.06 7.27 18.52
C SER A 57 -16.24 7.44 17.26
N SER A 58 -16.52 8.44 16.42
CA SER A 58 -15.70 8.69 15.23
C SER A 58 -14.25 8.97 15.62
N TRP A 59 -13.31 8.32 14.94
CA TRP A 59 -11.89 8.40 15.24
C TRP A 59 -11.03 8.31 13.98
N THR A 60 -9.81 8.82 14.08
CA THR A 60 -8.76 8.73 13.05
C THR A 60 -7.42 8.37 13.68
N LEU A 61 -6.64 7.56 12.96
CA LEU A 61 -5.28 7.20 13.30
C LEU A 61 -4.38 7.51 12.09
N GLU A 62 -3.28 8.21 12.35
CA GLU A 62 -2.24 8.53 11.38
C GLU A 62 -0.91 8.05 11.95
N ILE A 63 -0.17 7.25 11.19
CA ILE A 63 1.17 6.78 11.56
C ILE A 63 2.14 7.21 10.46
N ASP A 64 3.14 8.01 10.86
CA ASP A 64 4.42 8.17 10.17
C ASP A 64 5.40 7.25 10.92
N PHE A 65 5.95 6.25 10.24
CA PHE A 65 6.76 5.19 10.81
C PHE A 65 8.12 5.67 11.34
N ASP A 66 8.53 6.89 11.01
CA ASP A 66 9.82 7.45 11.41
C ASP A 66 9.65 8.64 12.38
N LYS A 67 8.48 9.28 12.41
CA LYS A 67 8.24 10.46 13.25
C LYS A 67 7.23 10.23 14.35
N ILE A 68 5.96 10.04 14.00
CA ILE A 68 4.86 10.14 14.97
C ILE A 68 3.72 9.16 14.71
N ILE A 69 3.05 8.80 15.80
CA ILE A 69 1.72 8.20 15.80
C ILE A 69 0.75 9.23 16.38
N ARG A 70 -0.33 9.53 15.68
CA ARG A 70 -1.42 10.41 16.13
C ARG A 70 -2.77 9.71 16.09
N PHE A 71 -3.44 9.66 17.23
CA PHE A 71 -4.79 9.15 17.36
C PHE A 71 -5.72 10.27 17.85
N ARG A 72 -6.88 10.43 17.21
CA ARG A 72 -7.89 11.43 17.57
C ARG A 72 -9.28 10.80 17.54
N SER A 73 -10.12 11.12 18.52
CA SER A 73 -11.54 10.74 18.53
C SER A 73 -12.45 11.88 18.99
N LEU A 74 -13.69 11.90 18.52
CA LEU A 74 -14.70 12.89 18.89
C LEU A 74 -15.17 12.77 20.35
N ASP A 75 -14.85 11.67 21.04
CA ASP A 75 -15.12 11.53 22.48
C ASP A 75 -14.05 12.17 23.37
N GLY A 76 -13.12 12.93 22.79
CA GLY A 76 -12.14 13.76 23.49
C GLY A 76 -10.72 13.21 23.51
N ALA A 77 -10.49 11.99 23.03
CA ALA A 77 -9.13 11.44 22.93
C ALA A 77 -8.31 12.16 21.84
N ASP A 78 -7.15 12.72 22.19
CA ASP A 78 -6.11 13.21 21.26
C ASP A 78 -4.74 12.82 21.82
N TYR A 79 -4.15 11.77 21.26
CA TYR A 79 -2.85 11.27 21.67
C TYR A 79 -1.84 11.41 20.54
N LYS A 80 -0.65 11.85 20.89
CA LYS A 80 0.52 11.91 20.01
C LYS A 80 1.69 11.25 20.70
N SER A 81 2.39 10.39 19.97
CA SER A 81 3.61 9.73 20.44
C SER A 81 4.65 9.67 19.33
N THR A 82 5.88 9.34 19.68
CA THR A 82 6.92 9.02 18.71
C THR A 82 6.59 7.72 17.98
N ALA A 83 7.11 7.55 16.77
CA ALA A 83 6.99 6.29 16.06
C ALA A 83 7.60 5.12 16.85
N VAL A 84 7.00 3.95 16.70
CA VAL A 84 7.48 2.68 17.25
C VAL A 84 7.42 1.63 16.15
N ASN A 85 8.32 0.65 16.20
CA ASN A 85 8.25 -0.48 15.29
C ASN A 85 7.14 -1.46 15.70
N PRO A 86 6.39 -2.00 14.73
CA PRO A 86 5.39 -3.01 15.03
C PRO A 86 6.03 -4.34 15.41
N VAL A 87 5.36 -5.08 16.29
CA VAL A 87 5.60 -6.50 16.52
C VAL A 87 4.65 -7.29 15.63
N TYR A 88 5.19 -8.17 14.79
CA TYR A 88 4.39 -9.04 13.92
C TYR A 88 4.11 -10.37 14.62
N THR A 89 2.85 -10.79 14.61
CA THR A 89 2.42 -12.10 15.11
C THR A 89 1.89 -12.92 13.94
N GLY A 90 2.65 -13.93 13.53
CA GLY A 90 2.40 -14.66 12.29
C GLY A 90 2.49 -13.75 11.07
N ASN A 91 1.70 -14.05 10.03
CA ASN A 91 1.69 -13.28 8.79
C ASN A 91 0.55 -12.24 8.71
N ASN A 92 -0.37 -12.24 9.67
CA ASN A 92 -1.63 -11.51 9.54
C ASN A 92 -1.77 -10.32 10.47
N THR A 93 -0.95 -10.22 11.52
CA THR A 93 -1.16 -9.23 12.59
C THR A 93 0.10 -8.41 12.83
N ALA A 94 -0.05 -7.09 12.87
CA ALA A 94 0.99 -6.15 13.30
C ALA A 94 0.47 -5.34 14.50
N THR A 95 1.27 -5.25 15.57
CA THR A 95 0.90 -4.55 16.81
C THR A 95 1.88 -3.44 17.12
N PHE A 96 1.41 -2.21 17.25
CA PHE A 96 2.19 -1.06 17.74
C PHE A 96 1.82 -0.83 19.20
N THR A 97 2.80 -0.74 20.08
CA THR A 97 2.59 -0.37 21.49
C THR A 97 3.34 0.91 21.79
N THR A 98 2.63 1.97 22.15
CA THR A 98 3.20 3.29 22.43
C THR A 98 2.60 3.87 23.70
N ARG A 99 3.14 4.99 24.21
CA ARG A 99 2.58 5.69 25.38
C ARG A 99 1.46 6.64 24.96
N ALA A 100 0.42 6.70 25.78
CA ALA A 100 -0.69 7.65 25.66
C ALA A 100 -1.13 8.07 27.07
N GLY A 101 -1.01 9.37 27.37
CA GLY A 101 -1.29 9.87 28.72
C GLY A 101 -0.40 9.18 29.78
N MET A 102 -1.03 8.56 30.78
CA MET A 102 -0.35 7.79 31.84
C MET A 102 -0.21 6.29 31.53
N GLY A 103 -0.81 5.82 30.42
CA GLY A 103 -0.86 4.42 30.06
C GLY A 103 -0.22 4.13 28.70
N ASN A 104 -0.55 2.94 28.18
CA ASN A 104 -0.16 2.54 26.84
C ASN A 104 -1.37 2.64 25.89
N MET A 105 -1.09 3.00 24.65
CA MET A 105 -1.97 2.81 23.51
C MET A 105 -1.46 1.62 22.70
N VAL A 106 -2.34 0.64 22.48
CA VAL A 106 -2.05 -0.56 21.69
C VAL A 106 -2.85 -0.50 20.40
N ILE A 107 -2.16 -0.49 19.27
CA ILE A 107 -2.78 -0.47 17.94
C ILE A 107 -2.55 -1.83 17.30
N THR A 108 -3.62 -2.49 16.88
CA THR A 108 -3.55 -3.77 16.18
C THR A 108 -4.06 -3.61 14.75
N LEU A 109 -3.23 -4.01 13.78
CA LEU A 109 -3.60 -4.13 12.38
C LEU A 109 -3.76 -5.61 12.05
N LEU A 110 -4.94 -6.00 11.60
CA LEU A 110 -5.21 -7.34 11.08
C LEU A 110 -5.35 -7.26 9.56
N ASN A 111 -4.63 -8.12 8.84
CA ASN A 111 -4.70 -8.27 7.40
C ASN A 111 -5.95 -9.05 7.01
N ASP A 112 -7.09 -8.37 7.14
CA ASP A 112 -8.41 -8.85 6.81
C ASP A 112 -9.17 -7.69 6.16
N GLY A 113 -9.94 -7.99 5.12
CA GLY A 113 -10.72 -7.00 4.40
C GLY A 113 -11.70 -6.30 5.35
N CYS A 114 -11.80 -4.98 5.22
CA CYS A 114 -12.64 -4.15 6.07
C CYS A 114 -13.45 -3.21 5.19
N THR A 115 -14.77 -3.17 5.41
CA THR A 115 -15.64 -2.19 4.76
C THR A 115 -16.07 -1.20 5.83
N ASP A 116 -15.78 0.08 5.61
CA ASP A 116 -16.18 1.14 6.53
C ASP A 116 -17.70 1.28 6.52
N ALA A 117 -18.32 1.18 7.70
CA ALA A 117 -19.77 1.10 7.83
C ALA A 117 -20.51 2.40 7.46
N LEU A 118 -19.81 3.54 7.46
CA LEU A 118 -20.42 4.86 7.19
C LEU A 118 -20.29 5.25 5.72
N SER A 119 -19.13 5.00 5.11
CA SER A 119 -18.80 5.40 3.74
C SER A 119 -19.02 4.29 2.71
N GLY A 120 -18.93 3.02 3.12
CA GLY A 120 -18.88 1.88 2.21
C GLY A 120 -17.49 1.65 1.59
N ASP A 121 -16.49 2.46 1.94
CA ASP A 121 -15.13 2.35 1.42
C ASP A 121 -14.47 1.04 1.85
N LYS A 122 -13.72 0.42 0.93
CA LYS A 122 -13.00 -0.82 1.18
C LYS A 122 -11.56 -0.54 1.57
N PHE A 123 -11.15 -1.21 2.62
CA PHE A 123 -9.82 -1.18 3.19
C PHE A 123 -9.28 -2.61 3.30
N ASN A 124 -7.96 -2.76 3.32
CA ASN A 124 -7.30 -4.06 3.43
C ASN A 124 -6.88 -4.42 4.85
N LYS A 125 -7.07 -3.52 5.83
CA LYS A 125 -6.81 -3.80 7.25
C LYS A 125 -8.04 -3.52 8.11
N LYS A 126 -8.32 -4.44 9.04
CA LYS A 126 -9.09 -4.15 10.25
C LYS A 126 -8.15 -3.56 11.29
N VAL A 127 -8.58 -2.49 11.95
CA VAL A 127 -7.76 -1.74 12.89
C VAL A 127 -8.47 -1.60 14.21
N THR A 128 -7.75 -1.90 15.29
CA THR A 128 -8.22 -1.60 16.63
C THR A 128 -7.21 -0.76 17.40
N VAL A 129 -7.69 0.17 18.19
CA VAL A 129 -6.87 1.00 19.08
C VAL A 129 -7.42 0.82 20.50
N ASP A 130 -6.61 0.24 21.39
CA ASP A 130 -6.93 0.10 22.80
C ASP A 130 -6.16 1.17 23.58
N VAL A 131 -6.86 2.11 24.21
CA VAL A 131 -6.27 3.21 24.98
C VAL A 131 -7.23 3.67 26.08
N ASP A 132 -6.70 3.98 27.26
CA ASP A 132 -7.46 4.44 28.44
C ASP A 132 -8.70 3.59 28.77
N GLY A 133 -8.57 2.27 28.62
CA GLY A 133 -9.63 1.29 28.92
C GLY A 133 -10.75 1.21 27.87
N LYS A 134 -10.63 1.95 26.76
CA LYS A 134 -11.55 1.90 25.61
C LYS A 134 -10.90 1.19 24.44
N ARG A 135 -11.73 0.48 23.66
CA ARG A 135 -11.35 -0.14 22.40
C ARG A 135 -12.08 0.55 21.26
N TYR A 136 -11.32 1.10 20.33
CA TYR A 136 -11.81 1.71 19.10
C TYR A 136 -11.65 0.71 17.96
N GLU A 137 -12.66 0.59 17.11
CA GLU A 137 -12.68 -0.37 15.99
C GLU A 137 -13.03 0.31 14.67
N GLY A 138 -12.39 -0.16 13.60
CA GLY A 138 -12.51 0.45 12.28
C GLY A 138 -11.60 -0.17 11.23
N CYS A 139 -11.35 0.59 10.16
CA CYS A 139 -10.66 0.15 8.97
C CYS A 139 -9.45 1.03 8.66
N GLY A 140 -8.43 0.47 8.02
CA GLY A 140 -7.25 1.23 7.63
C GLY A 140 -6.48 0.61 6.47
N GLN A 141 -5.51 1.37 5.99
CA GLN A 141 -4.64 0.95 4.90
C GLN A 141 -3.28 1.62 5.00
N TYR A 142 -2.28 0.98 4.42
CA TYR A 142 -1.01 1.63 4.13
C TYR A 142 -1.18 2.61 2.97
N LEU A 143 -0.49 3.75 3.05
CA LEU A 143 -0.49 4.77 2.01
C LEU A 143 0.71 4.57 1.09
N VAL A 144 0.52 3.80 0.02
CA VAL A 144 1.60 3.33 -0.88
C VAL A 144 1.84 4.29 -2.05
N ASN A 145 3.11 4.63 -2.34
CA ASN A 145 3.43 5.51 -3.46
C ASN A 145 3.48 4.70 -4.77
N GLU A 146 2.45 4.88 -5.60
CA GLU A 146 2.25 4.18 -6.88
C GLU A 146 3.40 4.37 -7.88
N THR A 147 4.27 5.37 -7.69
CA THR A 147 5.48 5.56 -8.51
C THR A 147 6.39 4.34 -8.46
N LEU A 148 6.38 3.59 -7.35
CA LEU A 148 7.15 2.36 -7.15
C LEU A 148 6.76 1.27 -8.15
N ASN A 149 5.51 1.23 -8.60
CA ASN A 149 5.03 0.23 -9.55
C ASN A 149 5.76 0.32 -10.88
N GLY A 150 6.20 -0.82 -11.41
CA GLY A 150 6.93 -0.93 -12.67
C GLY A 150 8.40 -1.33 -12.51
N LYS A 151 9.19 -1.03 -13.55
CA LYS A 151 10.54 -1.56 -13.74
C LYS A 151 11.64 -0.59 -13.32
N TRP A 152 12.65 -1.13 -12.65
CA TRP A 152 13.75 -0.40 -12.03
C TRP A 152 15.07 -1.11 -12.32
N ILE A 153 16.01 -0.40 -12.95
CA ILE A 153 17.34 -0.90 -13.31
C ILE A 153 18.34 -0.49 -12.23
N LEU A 154 19.13 -1.43 -11.75
CA LEU A 154 20.16 -1.20 -10.73
C LEU A 154 21.21 -0.19 -11.23
N GLU A 155 21.52 0.78 -10.38
CA GLU A 155 22.48 1.85 -10.69
C GLU A 155 23.62 1.92 -9.66
N LYS A 156 23.31 1.71 -8.37
CA LYS A 156 24.32 1.71 -7.30
C LYS A 156 24.00 0.68 -6.22
N VAL A 157 25.06 0.07 -5.68
CA VAL A 157 24.99 -0.71 -4.44
C VAL A 157 25.93 -0.05 -3.44
N SER A 158 25.40 0.29 -2.27
CA SER A 158 25.98 1.26 -1.34
C SER A 158 26.32 2.57 -2.07
N SER A 159 27.59 2.95 -2.14
CA SER A 159 28.06 4.13 -2.88
C SER A 159 28.77 3.78 -4.18
N ILE A 160 28.81 2.51 -4.57
CA ILE A 160 29.56 2.03 -5.74
C ILE A 160 28.61 1.93 -6.92
N ALA A 161 28.94 2.65 -8.00
CA ALA A 161 28.21 2.55 -9.26
C ALA A 161 28.40 1.15 -9.86
N VAL A 162 27.31 0.57 -10.34
CA VAL A 162 27.38 -0.70 -11.07
C VAL A 162 27.65 -0.44 -12.55
N LEU A 163 28.52 -1.24 -13.15
CA LEU A 163 28.87 -1.12 -14.57
C LEU A 163 28.25 -2.28 -15.35
N ALA A 164 27.77 -2.03 -16.57
CA ALA A 164 27.22 -3.08 -17.41
C ALA A 164 28.23 -4.22 -17.68
N ALA A 165 29.53 -3.91 -17.68
CA ALA A 165 30.61 -4.89 -17.82
C ALA A 165 30.71 -5.87 -16.64
N ASP A 166 30.12 -5.56 -15.48
CA ASP A 166 30.08 -6.45 -14.32
C ASP A 166 29.02 -7.57 -14.48
N PHE A 167 28.16 -7.51 -15.52
CA PHE A 167 27.03 -8.44 -15.69
C PHE A 167 26.99 -9.05 -17.10
N SER A 168 27.02 -10.37 -17.14
CA SER A 168 27.00 -11.14 -18.41
C SER A 168 25.71 -11.00 -19.24
N LYS A 169 24.58 -10.67 -18.62
CA LYS A 169 23.26 -10.55 -19.29
C LYS A 169 22.60 -9.17 -19.11
N GLY A 170 23.40 -8.12 -18.96
CA GLY A 170 22.92 -6.75 -18.76
C GLY A 170 22.69 -6.41 -17.29
N LEU A 171 22.44 -5.12 -17.03
CA LEU A 171 22.26 -4.61 -15.66
C LEU A 171 21.05 -5.27 -14.98
N PRO A 172 21.13 -5.57 -13.67
CA PRO A 172 20.01 -6.11 -12.92
C PRO A 172 18.76 -5.22 -13.03
N GLU A 173 17.60 -5.85 -13.21
CA GLU A 173 16.29 -5.19 -13.26
C GLU A 173 15.35 -5.85 -12.24
N LEU A 174 14.59 -5.02 -11.53
CA LEU A 174 13.47 -5.45 -10.69
C LEU A 174 12.17 -4.79 -11.15
N SER A 175 11.09 -5.55 -11.19
CA SER A 175 9.74 -5.12 -11.52
C SER A 175 8.83 -5.31 -10.31
N PHE A 176 8.30 -4.22 -9.79
CA PHE A 176 7.35 -4.21 -8.67
C PHE A 176 5.93 -4.19 -9.23
N ASP A 177 5.12 -5.18 -8.83
CA ASP A 177 3.69 -5.22 -9.08
C ASP A 177 2.96 -5.05 -7.74
N LEU A 178 2.53 -3.82 -7.48
CA LEU A 178 1.86 -3.47 -6.22
C LEU A 178 0.46 -4.07 -6.14
N SER A 179 -0.19 -4.25 -7.28
CA SER A 179 -1.54 -4.82 -7.35
C SER A 179 -1.56 -6.32 -7.06
N GLY A 180 -0.58 -7.05 -7.59
CA GLY A 180 -0.39 -8.48 -7.34
C GLY A 180 0.43 -8.80 -6.09
N GLY A 181 1.01 -7.79 -5.43
CA GLY A 181 1.89 -7.98 -4.27
C GLY A 181 3.13 -8.81 -4.61
N SER A 182 3.71 -8.58 -5.79
CA SER A 182 4.79 -9.41 -6.31
C SER A 182 5.98 -8.59 -6.81
N ILE A 183 7.13 -9.24 -6.82
CA ILE A 183 8.35 -8.74 -7.44
C ILE A 183 8.90 -9.80 -8.38
N SER A 184 9.41 -9.35 -9.52
CA SER A 184 10.09 -10.20 -10.49
C SER A 184 11.26 -9.47 -11.11
N GLY A 185 12.15 -10.16 -11.82
CA GLY A 185 13.26 -9.52 -12.51
C GLY A 185 14.43 -10.45 -12.79
N HIS A 186 15.62 -9.87 -12.87
CA HIS A 186 16.87 -10.61 -12.98
C HIS A 186 18.04 -9.88 -12.31
N ASP A 187 19.03 -10.65 -11.87
CA ASP A 187 20.22 -10.15 -11.16
C ASP A 187 21.43 -9.93 -12.10
N GLY A 188 21.17 -9.90 -13.41
CA GLY A 188 22.19 -9.85 -14.45
C GLY A 188 22.73 -11.23 -14.88
N CYS A 189 22.21 -12.31 -14.29
CA CYS A 189 22.39 -13.67 -14.78
C CYS A 189 21.11 -14.52 -14.65
N ASN A 190 20.55 -14.56 -13.45
CA ASN A 190 19.45 -15.37 -12.97
C ASN A 190 18.15 -14.59 -12.92
N HIS A 191 17.04 -15.29 -13.14
CA HIS A 191 15.72 -14.75 -12.89
C HIS A 191 15.43 -14.75 -11.40
N VAL A 192 14.65 -13.77 -10.96
CA VAL A 192 14.23 -13.56 -9.58
C VAL A 192 12.72 -13.42 -9.54
N ASN A 193 12.09 -14.01 -8.54
CA ASN A 193 10.70 -13.76 -8.21
C ASN A 193 10.45 -13.85 -6.70
N GLY A 194 9.35 -13.25 -6.25
CA GLY A 194 8.91 -13.31 -4.87
C GLY A 194 7.67 -12.46 -4.63
N SER A 195 7.22 -12.46 -3.38
CA SER A 195 6.12 -11.62 -2.93
C SER A 195 6.65 -10.42 -2.14
N ILE A 196 5.91 -9.32 -2.22
CA ILE A 196 6.18 -8.11 -1.46
C ILE A 196 4.89 -7.62 -0.80
N GLU A 197 5.02 -6.99 0.36
CA GLU A 197 3.99 -6.14 0.94
C GLU A 197 4.57 -4.73 1.11
N VAL A 198 4.00 -3.74 0.44
CA VAL A 198 4.40 -2.34 0.62
C VAL A 198 3.57 -1.74 1.76
N GLN A 199 4.28 -1.28 2.78
CA GLN A 199 3.76 -0.75 4.02
C GLN A 199 4.19 0.72 4.13
N GLY A 200 3.43 1.62 3.50
CA GLY A 200 3.78 3.04 3.42
C GLY A 200 5.10 3.22 2.68
N SER A 201 6.10 3.77 3.36
CA SER A 201 7.50 3.92 2.93
C SER A 201 8.38 2.68 3.13
N ARG A 202 7.84 1.54 3.59
CA ARG A 202 8.59 0.30 3.79
C ARG A 202 8.16 -0.78 2.81
N ILE A 203 9.08 -1.64 2.40
CA ILE A 203 8.81 -2.84 1.60
C ILE A 203 9.22 -4.05 2.40
N LYS A 204 8.26 -4.93 2.68
CA LYS A 204 8.51 -6.25 3.25
C LYS A 204 8.65 -7.27 2.12
N PHE A 205 9.85 -7.81 1.96
CA PHE A 205 10.13 -8.87 1.00
C PHE A 205 9.90 -10.24 1.63
N SER A 206 9.29 -11.16 0.88
CA SER A 206 9.34 -12.58 1.21
C SER A 206 10.74 -13.15 0.97
N ALA A 207 10.91 -14.45 1.24
CA ALA A 207 12.01 -15.17 0.63
C ALA A 207 11.93 -15.01 -0.89
N LEU A 208 12.97 -14.45 -1.49
CA LEU A 208 13.11 -14.31 -2.92
C LEU A 208 13.71 -15.60 -3.49
N ALA A 209 13.09 -16.15 -4.53
CA ALA A 209 13.60 -17.30 -5.24
C ALA A 209 14.31 -16.87 -6.52
N GLY A 210 15.40 -17.56 -6.82
CA GLY A 210 16.19 -17.33 -8.03
C GLY A 210 16.57 -18.64 -8.71
N THR A 211 16.77 -18.60 -10.03
CA THR A 211 17.37 -19.72 -10.76
C THR A 211 18.86 -19.82 -10.48
N LYS A 212 19.48 -20.97 -10.74
CA LYS A 212 20.94 -21.15 -10.66
C LYS A 212 21.51 -21.50 -12.04
N MET A 213 21.74 -20.48 -12.87
CA MET A 213 22.46 -20.64 -14.13
C MET A 213 23.96 -20.42 -13.92
N ALA A 214 24.80 -21.15 -14.64
CA ALA A 214 26.23 -20.89 -14.66
C ALA A 214 26.52 -19.69 -15.58
N CYS A 215 26.89 -18.54 -15.02
CA CYS A 215 27.27 -17.36 -15.79
C CYS A 215 28.79 -17.14 -15.83
N PRO A 216 29.40 -16.98 -17.02
CA PRO A 216 30.81 -16.62 -17.12
C PRO A 216 31.08 -15.25 -16.50
N GLY A 217 32.11 -15.13 -15.65
CA GLY A 217 32.66 -13.84 -15.22
C GLY A 217 32.02 -13.16 -14.00
N ASN A 218 31.00 -13.76 -13.36
CA ASN A 218 30.30 -13.10 -12.26
C ASN A 218 30.98 -13.29 -10.90
N LYS A 219 31.67 -12.26 -10.38
CA LYS A 219 32.12 -12.20 -8.97
C LYS A 219 31.12 -11.48 -8.03
N LYS A 220 30.09 -10.81 -8.57
CA LYS A 220 29.10 -10.01 -7.82
C LYS A 220 27.66 -10.50 -7.98
N GLU A 221 27.49 -11.78 -8.30
CA GLU A 221 26.15 -12.39 -8.44
C GLU A 221 25.42 -12.39 -7.08
N ASN A 222 24.11 -12.11 -7.09
CA ASN A 222 23.20 -12.22 -5.95
C ASN A 222 23.42 -11.34 -4.70
N GLU A 223 24.51 -10.59 -4.54
CA GLU A 223 24.80 -9.92 -3.25
C GLU A 223 23.69 -8.95 -2.82
N PHE A 224 23.18 -8.14 -3.76
CA PHE A 224 22.12 -7.19 -3.43
C PHE A 224 20.77 -7.88 -3.18
N LEU A 225 20.48 -9.01 -3.82
CA LEU A 225 19.25 -9.76 -3.62
C LEU A 225 19.22 -10.50 -2.28
N HIS A 226 20.36 -11.02 -1.85
CA HIS A 226 20.50 -11.59 -0.51
C HIS A 226 20.24 -10.55 0.58
N LYS A 227 20.62 -9.29 0.34
CA LYS A 227 20.32 -8.16 1.23
C LYS A 227 18.84 -7.76 1.25
N LEU A 228 18.05 -8.13 0.24
CA LEU A 228 16.61 -7.84 0.18
C LEU A 228 15.75 -9.02 0.66
N SER A 229 16.17 -10.26 0.41
CA SER A 229 15.38 -11.46 0.69
C SER A 229 15.05 -11.59 2.18
N SER A 230 13.76 -11.78 2.48
CA SER A 230 13.23 -11.88 3.84
C SER A 230 13.53 -10.66 4.73
N GLN A 231 13.76 -9.49 4.13
CA GLN A 231 13.98 -8.24 4.85
C GLN A 231 12.79 -7.29 4.74
N VAL A 232 12.68 -6.40 5.72
CA VAL A 232 11.92 -5.15 5.60
C VAL A 232 12.93 -4.05 5.36
N VAL A 233 12.73 -3.25 4.32
CA VAL A 233 13.60 -2.10 3.98
C VAL A 233 12.75 -0.85 3.83
N THR A 234 13.34 0.31 4.09
CA THR A 234 12.71 1.59 3.77
C THR A 234 13.02 1.95 2.32
N TYR A 235 12.08 2.57 1.61
CA TYR A 235 12.31 3.11 0.28
C TYR A 235 11.93 4.58 0.19
N TYR A 236 12.63 5.31 -0.68
CA TYR A 236 12.29 6.69 -1.01
C TYR A 236 12.74 7.02 -2.43
N PHE A 237 12.21 8.12 -2.97
CA PHE A 237 12.63 8.66 -4.26
C PHE A 237 13.53 9.87 -4.05
N SER A 238 14.67 9.89 -4.73
CA SER A 238 15.59 11.03 -4.70
C SER A 238 16.26 11.18 -6.05
N ASN A 239 16.27 12.39 -6.60
CA ASN A 239 16.90 12.70 -7.89
C ASN A 239 16.48 11.77 -9.05
N GLY A 240 15.21 11.36 -9.09
CA GLY A 240 14.68 10.44 -10.11
C GLY A 240 15.05 8.97 -9.90
N GLN A 241 15.73 8.64 -8.80
CA GLN A 241 16.10 7.27 -8.42
C GLN A 241 15.13 6.72 -7.38
N LEU A 242 14.85 5.42 -7.46
CA LEU A 242 14.35 4.65 -6.33
C LEU A 242 15.55 4.26 -5.47
N VAL A 243 15.50 4.59 -4.18
CA VAL A 243 16.53 4.20 -3.22
C VAL A 243 15.92 3.30 -2.15
N LEU A 244 16.54 2.15 -1.92
CA LEU A 244 16.25 1.25 -0.82
C LEU A 244 17.31 1.47 0.27
N TYR A 245 16.88 1.72 1.50
CA TYR A 245 17.72 1.81 2.70
C TYR A 245 17.56 0.54 3.52
N LEU A 246 18.68 -0.17 3.72
CA LEU A 246 18.72 -1.51 4.28
C LEU A 246 19.01 -1.45 5.80
N ASN A 247 18.76 -2.57 6.48
CA ASN A 247 18.97 -2.70 7.93
C ASN A 247 20.45 -2.62 8.36
N ASP A 248 21.38 -2.78 7.41
CA ASP A 248 22.83 -2.65 7.63
C ASP A 248 23.35 -1.25 7.28
N ASP A 249 22.45 -0.26 7.20
CA ASP A 249 22.70 1.13 6.82
C ASP A 249 23.25 1.33 5.39
N SER A 250 23.31 0.26 4.58
CA SER A 250 23.65 0.37 3.18
C SER A 250 22.45 0.78 2.32
N THR A 251 22.72 1.34 1.14
CA THR A 251 21.68 1.74 0.19
C THR A 251 21.76 0.97 -1.11
N ILE A 252 20.64 0.75 -1.79
CA ILE A 252 20.62 0.26 -3.17
C ILE A 252 19.81 1.26 -4.00
N ALA A 253 20.40 1.80 -5.06
CA ALA A 253 19.76 2.78 -5.92
C ALA A 253 19.46 2.20 -7.31
N PHE A 254 18.27 2.50 -7.81
CA PHE A 254 17.78 2.11 -9.12
C PHE A 254 17.29 3.33 -9.88
N LYS A 255 17.42 3.29 -11.21
CA LYS A 255 16.77 4.24 -12.12
C LYS A 255 15.54 3.60 -12.75
N LYS A 256 14.55 4.41 -13.11
CA LYS A 256 13.36 3.95 -13.82
C LYS A 256 13.75 3.46 -15.22
N ASN A 257 13.21 2.31 -15.64
CA ASN A 257 13.35 1.80 -17.02
C ASN A 257 12.35 2.48 -17.95
#